data_AF-A0A9N7R4R6-F1
#
_entry.id   AF-A0A9N7R4R6-F1
#
_cell.length_a   1.000
_cell.length_b   1.000
_cell.length_c   1.000
_cell.angle_alpha   90.00
_cell.angle_beta   90.00
_cell.angle_gamma   90.00
#
_symmetry.space_group_name_H-M   'P 1'
#
loop_
_entity.id
_entity.type
_entity.pdbx_description
1 polymer ?
#
loop_
_entity_poly.entity_id
_entity_poly.type
_entity_poly.pdbx_seq_one_letter_code
_entity_poly.pdbx_strand_id
1 'polypeptide(L)'
;MYRFDNIHQHLKQVHPDIGVSSKAMGIMNSFINDIFEKLAHEASRLARYNKKPTITSREIQTAVRLVLPGELAKHAVSEGTKAVTKFTSS
;
A
#
# COMPACT_ATOMS: atom_id res chain seq x y z
N MET A 1 -1.66 11.86 -7.65
CA MET A 1 -2.37 12.22 -6.40
C MET A 1 -3.60 11.34 -6.34
N TYR A 2 -3.65 10.39 -5.39
CA TYR A 2 -4.64 9.30 -5.37
C TYR A 2 -6.07 9.86 -5.33
N ARG A 3 -6.91 9.48 -6.30
CA ARG A 3 -8.29 9.96 -6.42
C ARG A 3 -9.17 9.30 -5.36
N PHE A 4 -10.02 10.09 -4.71
CA PHE A 4 -11.04 9.67 -3.73
C PHE A 4 -11.90 8.50 -4.21
N ASP A 5 -12.06 8.36 -5.53
CA ASP A 5 -12.86 7.34 -6.20
C ASP A 5 -12.47 5.91 -5.80
N ASN A 6 -11.18 5.65 -5.58
CA ASN A 6 -10.71 4.31 -5.26
C ASN A 6 -11.20 3.84 -3.88
N ILE A 7 -11.24 4.72 -2.87
CA ILE A 7 -11.66 4.35 -1.51
C ILE A 7 -13.15 3.99 -1.50
N HIS A 8 -13.97 4.77 -2.22
CA HIS A 8 -15.40 4.50 -2.33
C HIS A 8 -15.68 3.18 -3.07
N GLN A 9 -14.96 2.90 -4.16
CA GLN A 9 -15.09 1.63 -4.88
C GLN A 9 -14.78 0.42 -3.98
N HIS A 10 -13.69 0.46 -3.23
CA HIS A 10 -13.34 -0.63 -2.31
C HIS A 10 -14.36 -0.77 -1.17
N LEU A 11 -14.89 0.33 -0.63
CA LEU A 11 -15.96 0.27 0.36
C LEU A 11 -17.19 -0.47 -0.18
N LYS A 12 -17.61 -0.15 -1.41
CA LYS A 12 -18.77 -0.81 -2.04
C LYS A 12 -18.54 -2.28 -2.38
N GLN A 13 -17.30 -2.69 -2.61
CA GLN A 13 -16.95 -4.11 -2.81
C GLN A 13 -17.12 -4.94 -1.52
N VAL A 14 -16.85 -4.35 -0.35
CA VAL A 14 -16.93 -5.05 0.95
C VAL A 14 -18.30 -4.85 1.61
N HIS A 15 -18.90 -3.67 1.46
CA HIS A 15 -20.17 -3.28 2.05
C HIS A 15 -21.01 -2.43 1.07
N PRO A 16 -21.79 -3.07 0.18
CA PRO A 16 -22.57 -2.38 -0.86
C PRO A 16 -23.53 -1.32 -0.33
N ASP A 17 -24.12 -1.56 0.84
CA ASP A 17 -25.18 -0.71 1.39
C ASP A 17 -24.67 0.39 2.33
N ILE A 18 -23.37 0.41 2.65
CA ILE A 18 -22.78 1.39 3.58
C ILE A 18 -22.29 2.62 2.81
N GLY A 19 -22.55 3.80 3.38
CA GLY A 19 -22.01 5.08 2.94
C GLY A 19 -20.88 5.58 3.86
N VAL A 20 -20.06 6.50 3.37
CA VAL A 20 -18.98 7.14 4.14
C VAL A 20 -19.07 8.65 3.97
N SER A 21 -18.92 9.39 5.08
CA SER A 21 -18.97 10.86 5.05
C SER A 21 -17.73 11.45 4.36
N SER A 22 -17.85 12.68 3.84
CA SER A 22 -16.72 13.42 3.25
C SER A 22 -15.57 13.61 4.23
N LYS A 23 -15.87 13.86 5.51
CA LYS A 23 -14.86 13.97 6.57
C LYS A 23 -14.11 12.64 6.79
N ALA A 24 -14.83 11.52 6.85
CA ALA A 24 -14.21 10.21 7.01
C ALA A 24 -13.37 9.83 5.77
N MET A 25 -13.83 10.19 4.56
CA MET A 25 -13.03 10.04 3.33
C MET A 25 -11.73 10.85 3.38
N GLY A 26 -11.77 12.08 3.92
CA GLY A 26 -10.56 12.88 4.13
C GLY A 26 -9.56 12.20 5.05
N ILE A 27 -10.02 11.63 6.17
CA ILE A 27 -9.18 10.88 7.11
C ILE A 27 -8.55 9.65 6.42
N MET A 28 -9.34 8.89 5.65
CA MET A 28 -8.84 7.71 4.93
C MET A 28 -7.79 8.08 3.88
N ASN A 29 -7.97 9.20 3.17
CA ASN A 29 -6.97 9.69 2.23
C ASN A 29 -5.66 10.09 2.93
N SER A 30 -5.74 10.81 4.05
CA SER A 30 -4.56 11.13 4.87
C SER A 30 -3.86 9.87 5.38
N PHE A 31 -4.61 8.86 5.82
CA PHE A 31 -4.06 7.58 6.24
C PHE A 31 -3.29 6.88 5.12
N ILE A 32 -3.85 6.83 3.91
CA ILE A 32 -3.16 6.23 2.75
C ILE A 32 -1.87 6.97 2.42
N ASN A 33 -1.88 8.30 2.44
CA ASN A 33 -0.68 9.10 2.17
C ASN A 33 0.40 8.87 3.24
N ASP A 34 0.04 8.86 4.52
CA ASP A 34 0.99 8.59 5.62
C ASP A 34 1.64 7.21 5.49
N ILE A 35 0.86 6.17 5.19
CA ILE A 35 1.41 4.82 4.95
C ILE A 35 2.28 4.79 3.70
N PHE A 36 1.86 5.44 2.61
CA PHE A 36 2.64 5.51 1.38
C PHE A 36 4.00 6.16 1.61
N GLU A 37 4.04 7.30 2.29
CA GLU A 37 5.29 8.02 2.60
C GLU A 37 6.22 7.18 3.47
N LYS A 38 5.68 6.51 4.51
CA LYS A 38 6.45 5.60 5.36
C LYS A 38 7.08 4.45 4.57
N LEU A 39 6.31 3.81 3.69
CA LEU A 39 6.79 2.70 2.87
C LEU A 39 7.82 3.16 1.83
N ALA A 40 7.56 4.26 1.14
CA ALA A 40 8.46 4.81 0.13
C ALA A 40 9.79 5.25 0.74
N HIS A 41 9.75 5.89 1.92
CA HIS A 41 10.92 6.31 2.65
C HIS A 41 11.78 5.11 3.07
N GLU A 42 11.17 4.07 3.64
CA GLU A 42 11.90 2.88 4.08
C GLU A 42 12.45 2.07 2.90
N ALA A 43 11.69 1.94 1.80
CA ALA A 43 12.17 1.28 0.58
C ALA A 43 13.35 2.04 -0.06
N SER A 44 13.32 3.38 -0.06
CA SER A 44 14.42 4.21 -0.51
C SER A 44 15.68 4.00 0.34
N ARG A 45 15.54 3.93 1.67
CA ARG A 45 16.65 3.61 2.58
C ARG A 45 17.24 2.23 2.29
N LEU A 46 16.40 1.21 2.09
CA LEU A 46 16.84 -0.14 1.75
C LEU A 46 17.60 -0.20 0.41
N ALA A 47 17.14 0.52 -0.62
CA ALA A 47 17.86 0.60 -1.90
C ALA A 47 19.24 1.25 -1.71
N ARG A 48 19.30 2.35 -0.94
CA ARG A 48 20.55 3.06 -0.63
C ARG A 48 21.53 2.21 0.17
N TYR A 49 21.06 1.48 1.19
CA TYR A 49 21.91 0.57 1.97
C TYR A 49 22.52 -0.53 1.09
N ASN A 50 21.76 -1.03 0.12
CA ASN A 50 22.23 -2.03 -0.84
C ASN A 50 22.97 -1.43 -2.05
N LYS A 51 23.25 -0.12 -2.05
CA LYS A 51 23.91 0.63 -3.14
C LYS A 51 23.24 0.44 -4.50
N LYS A 52 21.92 0.27 -4.51
CA LYS A 52 21.13 0.13 -5.75
C LYS A 52 20.52 1.47 -6.13
N PRO A 53 20.55 1.86 -7.42
CA PRO A 53 19.91 3.08 -7.90
C PRO A 53 18.39 2.92 -8.09
N THR A 54 17.89 1.68 -8.07
CA THR A 54 16.50 1.34 -8.39
C THR A 54 15.83 0.68 -7.18
N ILE A 55 14.63 1.18 -6.84
CA ILE A 55 13.73 0.53 -5.88
C ILE A 55 12.95 -0.53 -6.65
N THR A 56 13.10 -1.80 -6.27
CA THR A 56 12.37 -2.93 -6.86
C THR A 56 11.23 -3.38 -5.94
N SER A 57 10.38 -4.29 -6.41
CA SER A 57 9.35 -4.94 -5.60
C SER A 57 9.92 -5.60 -4.33
N ARG A 58 11.20 -5.99 -4.33
CA ARG A 58 11.89 -6.55 -3.16
C ARG A 58 12.09 -5.53 -2.05
N GLU A 59 12.52 -4.31 -2.37
CA GLU A 59 12.69 -3.25 -1.38
C GLU A 59 11.33 -2.83 -0.81
N ILE A 60 10.28 -2.76 -1.63
CA ILE A 60 8.91 -2.51 -1.18
C ILE A 60 8.42 -3.63 -0.25
N GLN A 61 8.58 -4.90 -0.62
CA GLN A 61 8.17 -6.04 0.19
C GLN A 61 8.88 -6.05 1.56
N THR A 62 10.17 -5.70 1.58
CA THR A 62 10.95 -5.61 2.81
C THR A 62 10.49 -4.43 3.67
N ALA A 63 10.26 -3.26 3.06
CA ALA A 63 9.71 -2.09 3.75
C ALA A 63 8.35 -2.39 4.40
N VAL A 64 7.46 -3.10 3.71
CA VAL A 64 6.17 -3.54 4.26
C VAL A 64 6.34 -4.38 5.54
N ARG A 65 7.32 -5.30 5.56
CA ARG A 65 7.62 -6.13 6.75
C ARG A 65 8.22 -5.34 7.91
N LEU A 66 8.88 -4.22 7.63
CA LEU A 66 9.47 -3.35 8.66
C LEU A 66 8.46 -2.34 9.22
N VAL A 67 7.56 -1.84 8.38
CA VAL A 67 6.61 -0.77 8.73
C VAL A 67 5.31 -1.34 9.34
N LEU A 68 4.83 -2.48 8.86
CA LEU A 68 3.55 -3.04 9.32
C LEU A 68 3.76 -4.13 10.40
N PRO A 69 2.88 -4.20 11.42
CA PRO A 69 2.99 -5.20 12.47
C PRO A 69 2.43 -6.57 12.06
N GLY A 70 3.08 -7.64 12.53
CA GLY A 70 2.52 -9.00 12.64
C GLY A 70 1.78 -9.53 11.40
N GLU A 71 0.54 -9.96 11.59
CA GLU A 71 -0.31 -10.53 10.53
C GLU A 71 -0.63 -9.54 9.40
N LEU A 72 -0.69 -8.23 9.69
CA LEU A 72 -0.94 -7.22 8.67
C LEU A 72 0.17 -7.19 7.61
N ALA A 73 1.43 -7.32 8.04
CA ALA A 73 2.56 -7.43 7.12
C ALA A 73 2.46 -8.69 6.25
N LYS A 74 2.04 -9.83 6.82
CA LYS A 74 1.89 -11.09 6.07
C LYS A 74 0.83 -10.97 4.98
N HIS A 75 -0.35 -10.44 5.31
CA HIS A 75 -1.41 -10.22 4.34
C HIS A 75 -1.02 -9.20 3.27
N ALA A 76 -0.43 -8.07 3.65
CA ALA A 76 0.04 -7.06 2.70
C ALA A 76 1.07 -7.61 1.72
N VAL A 77 2.01 -8.44 2.20
CA VAL A 77 3.00 -9.13 1.35
C VAL A 77 2.33 -10.14 0.41
N SER A 78 1.35 -10.91 0.90
CA SER A 78 0.58 -11.84 0.07
C SER A 78 -0.15 -11.11 -1.06
N GLU A 79 -0.91 -10.05 -0.74
CA GLU A 79 -1.66 -9.28 -1.76
C GLU A 79 -0.72 -8.59 -2.76
N GLY A 80 0.41 -8.03 -2.28
CA GLY A 80 1.42 -7.45 -3.17
C GLY A 80 2.02 -8.47 -4.12
N THR A 81 2.31 -9.69 -3.64
CA THR A 81 2.83 -10.78 -4.48
C THR A 81 1.82 -11.19 -5.55
N LYS A 82 0.55 -11.38 -5.17
CA LYS A 82 -0.53 -11.69 -6.12
C LYS A 82 -0.66 -10.63 -7.21
N ALA A 83 -0.61 -9.35 -6.84
CA ALA A 83 -0.69 -8.25 -7.79
C ALA A 83 0.48 -8.25 -8.79
N VAL A 84 1.71 -8.46 -8.30
CA VAL A 84 2.91 -8.56 -9.17
C VAL A 84 2.80 -9.76 -10.11
N THR A 85 2.41 -10.93 -9.60
CA THR A 85 2.22 -12.13 -10.42
C THR A 85 1.19 -11.89 -11.52
N LYS A 86 0.03 -11.32 -11.18
CA LYS A 86 -1.02 -10.99 -12.15
C LYS A 86 -0.50 -10.03 -13.24
N PHE A 87 0.26 -9.01 -12.85
CA PHE A 87 0.86 -8.07 -13.80
C PHE A 87 1.85 -8.74 -14.74
N THR A 88 2.72 -9.63 -14.22
CA THR A 88 3.70 -10.35 -15.05
C THR A 88 3.11 -11.41 -15.97
N SER A 89 1.90 -11.90 -15.66
CA SER A 89 1.17 -12.87 -16.47
C SER A 89 0.19 -12.23 -17.46
N SER A 90 0.09 -10.90 -17.45
CA SER A 90 -0.71 -10.11 -18.41
C SER A 90 0.15 -9.73 -19.61
#